data_AF-A0A1Y3BI50-F1
#
_entry.id   AF-A0A1Y3BI50-F1
#
_cell.length_a   1.000
_cell.length_b   1.000
_cell.length_c   1.000
_cell.angle_alpha   90.00
_cell.angle_beta   90.00
_cell.angle_gamma   90.00
#
_symmetry.space_group_name_H-M   'P 1'
#
loop_
_entity.id
_entity.type
_entity.pdbx_description
1 polymer ?
#
loop_
_entity_poly.entity_id
_entity_poly.type
_entity_poly.pdbx_seq_one_letter_code
_entity_poly.pdbx_strand_id
1 'polypeptide(L)' 'ESPFDVIWLRNGKEVKKSNDFNHRQTGDDFILEIAECLPEDSGTYTCEAFNDAGETFSTGTILVK' A
#
# COMPACT_ATOMS: atom_id res chain seq x y z
N GLU A 1 -16.68 -2.11 8.79
CA GLU A 1 -16.48 -1.92 7.34
C GLU A 1 -16.13 -0.47 7.11
N SER A 2 -14.96 -0.17 6.56
CA SER A 2 -14.58 1.22 6.20
C SER A 2 -15.25 1.60 4.88
N PRO A 3 -15.64 2.86 4.67
CA PRO A 3 -16.24 3.30 3.41
C PRO A 3 -15.23 3.46 2.27
N PHE A 4 -13.95 3.14 2.50
CA PHE A 4 -12.88 3.33 1.54
C PHE A 4 -12.35 2.00 1.05
N ASP A 5 -12.18 1.90 -0.26
CA ASP A 5 -11.35 0.88 -0.89
C ASP A 5 -9.93 1.44 -1.05
N VAL A 6 -8.91 0.58 -0.85
CA VAL A 6 -7.50 0.98 -0.92
C VAL A 6 -6.71 0.08 -1.85
N ILE A 7 -5.97 0.71 -2.77
CA ILE A 7 -4.99 0.08 -3.66
C ILE A 7 -3.59 0.50 -3.24
N TRP A 8 -2.68 -0.47 -3.23
CA TRP A 8 -1.26 -0.23 -3.00
C TRP A 8 -0.50 -0.37 -4.31
N LEU A 9 0.37 0.58 -4.63
CA LEU A 9 1.24 0.54 -5.80
C LEU A 9 2.71 0.55 -5.39
N ARG A 10 3.55 -0.22 -6.09
CA ARG A 10 5.01 -0.14 -6.07
C ARG A 10 5.51 0.21 -7.46
N ASN A 11 6.16 1.37 -7.60
CA ASN A 11 6.65 1.89 -8.88
C ASN A 11 5.54 1.94 -9.95
N GLY A 12 4.35 2.38 -9.55
CA GLY A 12 3.16 2.49 -10.42
C GLY A 12 2.48 1.16 -10.77
N LYS A 13 2.89 0.03 -10.18
CA LYS A 13 2.26 -1.28 -10.38
C LYS A 13 1.57 -1.75 -9.10
N GLU A 14 0.37 -2.30 -9.24
CA GLU A 14 -0.40 -2.83 -8.12
C GLU A 14 0.39 -3.89 -7.34
N VAL A 15 0.44 -3.70 -6.04
CA VAL A 15 0.92 -4.68 -5.06
C VAL A 15 -0.28 -5.53 -4.67
N LYS A 16 -0.27 -6.79 -5.09
CA LYS A 16 -1.30 -7.75 -4.72
C LYS A 16 -0.94 -8.41 -3.41
N LYS A 17 -1.97 -8.75 -2.62
CA LYS A 17 -1.80 -9.51 -1.38
C LYS A 17 -1.09 -10.84 -1.67
N SER A 18 -0.02 -11.11 -0.94
CA SER A 18 0.80 -12.32 -1.01
C SER A 18 1.40 -12.64 0.37
N ASN A 19 2.27 -13.65 0.46
CA ASN A 19 3.02 -13.90 1.70
C ASN A 19 4.00 -12.76 2.02
N ASP A 20 4.55 -12.11 0.99
CA ASP A 20 5.52 -11.03 1.13
C ASP A 20 4.84 -9.68 1.38
N PHE A 21 3.62 -9.49 0.83
CA PHE A 21 2.84 -8.25 0.94
C PHE A 21 1.47 -8.50 1.56
N ASN A 22 1.28 -8.03 2.80
CA ASN A 22 0.03 -8.15 3.52
C ASN A 22 -0.69 -6.81 3.61
N HIS A 23 -1.95 -6.79 3.17
CA HIS A 23 -2.84 -5.65 3.36
C HIS A 23 -3.59 -5.86 4.69
N ARG A 24 -3.40 -4.93 5.63
CA ARG A 24 -4.07 -4.92 6.93
C ARG A 24 -4.91 -3.66 7.09
N GLN A 25 -5.95 -3.78 7.90
CA GLN A 25 -6.78 -2.66 8.31
C GLN A 25 -6.95 -2.70 9.83
N THR A 26 -6.83 -1.55 10.49
CA THR A 26 -7.08 -1.41 11.93
C THR A 26 -7.89 -0.15 12.16
N GLY A 27 -9.21 -0.30 12.29
CA GLY A 27 -10.13 0.84 12.31
C GLY A 27 -10.08 1.59 10.99
N ASP A 28 -9.62 2.84 11.04
CA ASP A 28 -9.47 3.74 9.89
C ASP A 28 -8.06 3.71 9.28
N ASP A 29 -7.13 2.95 9.89
CA ASP A 29 -5.78 2.81 9.38
C ASP A 29 -5.70 1.67 8.36
N PHE A 30 -5.19 2.00 7.16
CA PHE A 30 -4.86 1.04 6.11
C PHE A 30 -3.35 0.87 6.03
N ILE A 31 -2.89 -0.37 6.10
CA ILE A 31 -1.48 -0.71 6.29
C ILE A 31 -1.04 -1.71 5.22
N LEU A 32 0.03 -1.38 4.50
CA LEU A 32 0.81 -2.34 3.73
C LEU A 32 1.98 -2.84 4.58
N GLU A 33 1.98 -4.12 4.87
CA GLU A 33 3.05 -4.80 5.59
C GLU A 33 3.89 -5.63 4.62
N ILE A 34 5.21 -5.40 4.64
CA ILE A 34 6.20 -6.16 3.89
C ILE A 34 6.86 -7.12 4.87
N ALA A 35 6.62 -8.43 4.72
CA ALA A 35 7.01 -9.43 5.72
C ALA A 35 8.53 -9.48 5.94
N GLU A 36 9.29 -9.44 4.85
CA GLU A 36 10.75 -9.34 4.85
C GLU A 36 11.16 -8.22 3.89
N CYS A 37 12.00 -7.30 4.34
CA CYS A 37 12.48 -6.20 3.51
C CYS A 37 13.79 -6.61 2.81
N LEU A 38 13.74 -6.82 1.50
CA LEU A 38 14.90 -7.12 0.67
C LEU A 38 15.28 -5.90 -0.20
N PRO A 39 16.52 -5.80 -0.72
CA PRO A 39 16.93 -4.69 -1.58
C PRO A 39 15.99 -4.44 -2.77
N GLU A 40 15.44 -5.49 -3.36
CA GLU A 40 14.45 -5.46 -4.46
C GLU A 40 13.08 -4.87 -4.09
N ASP A 41 12.80 -4.72 -2.80
CA ASP A 41 11.60 -4.04 -2.29
C ASP A 41 11.76 -2.54 -2.19
N SER A 42 12.97 -2.02 -2.45
CA SER A 42 13.16 -0.58 -2.61
C SER A 42 12.31 -0.06 -3.77
N GLY A 43 11.67 1.08 -3.56
CA GLY A 43 10.79 1.65 -4.56
C GLY A 43 9.94 2.80 -4.05
N THR A 44 9.18 3.38 -4.97
CA THR A 44 8.15 4.37 -4.67
C THR A 44 6.84 3.66 -4.43
N TYR A 45 6.32 3.76 -3.22
CA TYR A 45 5.05 3.18 -2.80
C TYR A 45 3.97 4.25 -2.77
N THR A 46 2.79 3.91 -3.29
CA THR A 46 1.62 4.79 -3.25
C THR A 46 0.44 4.04 -2.63
N CYS A 47 -0.24 4.69 -1.69
CA CYS A 47 -1.54 4.29 -1.18
C CYS A 47 -2.59 5.14 -1.91
N GLU A 48 -3.51 4.51 -2.62
CA GLU A 48 -4.65 5.15 -3.26
C GLU A 48 -5.92 4.73 -2.54
N ALA A 49 -6.67 5.70 -2.00
CA ALA A 49 -7.92 5.45 -1.28
C ALA A 49 -9.07 6.13 -2.01
N PHE A 50 -10.18 5.42 -2.23
CA PHE A 50 -11.32 5.93 -2.97
C PHE A 50 -12.66 5.48 -2.37
N ASN A 51 -13.69 6.30 -2.60
CA ASN A 51 -15.08 6.03 -2.29
C ASN A 51 -16.00 6.76 -3.30
N ASP A 52 -17.31 6.71 -3.10
CA ASP A 52 -18.30 7.36 -3.99
C ASP A 52 -18.11 8.88 -4.15
N ALA A 53 -17.42 9.55 -3.22
CA ALA A 53 -17.18 10.99 -3.27
C ALA A 53 -15.89 11.36 -4.04
N GLY A 54 -14.98 10.42 -4.27
CA GLY A 54 -13.74 10.65 -5.00
C GLY A 54 -12.58 9.79 -4.52
N GLU A 55 -11.36 10.23 -4.83
CA GLU A 55 -10.11 9.54 -4.55
C GLU A 55 -9.05 10.48 -3.96
N THR A 56 -8.11 9.91 -3.22
CA THR A 56 -6.91 10.58 -2.73
C THR A 56 -5.74 9.60 -2.75
N PHE A 57 -4.52 10.13 -2.77
CA PHE A 57 -3.32 9.31 -2.77
C PHE A 57 -2.21 9.90 -1.89
N SER A 58 -1.35 9.02 -1.38
CA SER A 58 -0.14 9.39 -0.64
C SER A 58 1.03 8.53 -1.11
N THR A 59 2.16 9.16 -1.40
CA THR A 59 3.33 8.52 -2.01
C THR A 59 4.57 8.71 -1.13
N GLY A 60 5.35 7.64 -0.97
CA GLY A 60 6.63 7.65 -0.25
C GLY A 60 7.67 6.76 -0.92
N THR A 61 8.96 7.02 -0.70
CA THR A 61 10.05 6.17 -1.18
C THR A 61 10.63 5.35 -0.04
N ILE A 62 10.74 4.05 -0.25
CA ILE A 62 11.41 3.11 0.65
C ILE A 62 12.75 2.73 0.02
N LEU A 63 13.81 2.80 0.83
CA LEU A 63 15.15 2.34 0.46
C LEU A 63 15.61 1.32 1.50
N VAL A 64 15.77 0.07 1.08
CA VAL A 64 16.36 -1.00 1.88
C VAL A 64 17.86 -1.03 1.62
N LYS A 65 18.68 -1.11 2.70
CA LYS A 65 20.15 -1.08 2.64
C LYS A 65 20.75 -2.43 3.00
#